data_AF-A0A1G2YEZ6-F1
#
_entry.id   AF-A0A1G2YEZ6-F1
#
_cell.length_a   1.000
_cell.length_b   1.000
_cell.length_c   1.000
_cell.angle_alpha   90.00
_cell.angle_beta   90.00
_cell.angle_gamma   90.00
#
_symmetry.space_group_name_H-M   'P 1'
#
loop_
_entity.id
_entity.type
_entity.pdbx_description
1 polymer ?
#
loop_
_entity_poly.entity_id
_entity_poly.type
_entity_poly.pdbx_seq_one_letter_code
_entity_poly.pdbx_strand_id
1 'polypeptide(L)' 'MRPAMQFVDTASQFASDISVSSNENVVDGKSIMQMTMLAATHGTKLKIKAQGPDADQAVVALRELVEVRQFDEGQA' A
#
# COMPACT_ATOMS: atom_id res chain seq x y z
N MET A 1 11.49 -2.75 5.33
CA MET A 1 10.60 -3.88 5.71
C MET A 1 9.35 -3.45 6.49
N ARG A 2 9.45 -2.61 7.54
CA ARG A 2 8.29 -2.15 8.34
C ARG A 2 7.14 -1.48 7.56
N PRO A 3 7.38 -0.64 6.55
CA PRO A 3 6.29 0.09 5.90
C PRO A 3 5.36 -0.80 5.04
N ALA A 4 5.92 -1.80 4.35
CA ALA A 4 5.14 -2.75 3.57
C ALA A 4 4.22 -3.61 4.46
N MET A 5 4.69 -4.01 5.65
CA MET A 5 3.91 -4.77 6.62
C MET A 5 2.73 -3.96 7.15
N GLN A 6 2.95 -2.69 7.52
CA GLN A 6 1.85 -1.81 7.94
C GLN A 6 0.83 -1.58 6.84
N PHE A 7 1.28 -1.40 5.59
CA PHE A 7 0.37 -1.28 4.45
C PHE A 7 -0.51 -2.52 4.31
N VAL A 8 0.08 -3.70 4.36
CA VAL A 8 -0.62 -4.99 4.24
C VAL A 8 -1.57 -5.20 5.40
N ASP A 9 -1.17 -4.89 6.63
CA ASP A 9 -2.01 -4.99 7.82
C ASP A 9 -3.23 -4.08 7.72
N THR A 10 -3.06 -2.84 7.24
CA THR A 10 -4.17 -1.92 7.00
C THR A 10 -5.05 -2.40 5.84
N ALA A 11 -4.47 -2.81 4.72
CA ALA A 11 -5.23 -3.31 3.57
C ALA A 11 -6.05 -4.56 3.92
N SER A 12 -5.53 -5.44 4.78
CA SER A 12 -6.19 -6.68 5.19
C SER A 12 -7.39 -6.47 6.11
N GLN A 13 -7.58 -5.27 6.67
CA GLN A 13 -8.76 -4.93 7.47
C GLN A 13 -10.02 -4.72 6.64
N PHE A 14 -9.87 -4.50 5.33
CA PHE A 14 -10.96 -4.22 4.42
C PHE A 14 -11.38 -5.48 3.65
N ALA A 15 -12.68 -5.60 3.38
CA ALA A 15 -13.26 -6.67 2.56
C ALA A 15 -12.93 -6.48 1.06
N SER A 16 -12.68 -5.25 0.63
CA SER A 16 -12.35 -4.92 -0.77
C SER A 16 -11.06 -5.57 -1.25
N ASP A 17 -11.05 -5.96 -2.52
CA ASP A 17 -9.82 -6.30 -3.22
C ASP A 17 -9.00 -5.03 -3.42
N ILE A 18 -7.72 -5.06 -3.05
CA ILE A 18 -6.85 -3.89 -3.06
C ILE A 18 -5.64 -4.22 -3.93
N SER A 19 -5.42 -3.41 -4.96
CA SER A 19 -4.27 -3.51 -5.84
C SER A 19 -3.44 -2.24 -5.76
N VAL A 20 -2.13 -2.40 -5.74
CA VAL A 20 -1.17 -1.30 -5.74
C VAL A 20 -0.32 -1.41 -6.99
N SER A 21 -0.07 -0.30 -7.66
CA SER A 21 0.80 -0.29 -8.83
C SER A 21 1.84 0.81 -8.79
N SER A 22 3.07 0.45 -9.13
CA SER A 22 4.18 1.37 -9.40
C SER A 22 4.56 1.22 -10.87
N ASN A 23 4.33 2.26 -11.67
CA ASN A 23 4.45 2.22 -13.13
C ASN A 23 3.60 1.10 -13.76
N GLU A 24 4.23 0.09 -14.36
CA GLU A 24 3.58 -1.03 -15.04
C GLU A 24 3.35 -2.26 -14.13
N ASN A 25 4.00 -2.30 -12.96
CA ASN A 25 3.91 -3.43 -12.05
C ASN A 25 2.70 -3.24 -11.12
N VAL A 26 1.72 -4.13 -11.23
CA VAL A 26 0.54 -4.21 -10.35
C VAL A 26 0.71 -5.40 -9.41
N VAL A 27 0.48 -5.17 -8.12
CA VAL A 27 0.57 -6.17 -7.06
C VAL A 27 -0.67 -6.16 -6.19
N ASP A 28 -0.88 -7.26 -5.48
CA ASP A 28 -1.87 -7.36 -4.41
C ASP A 28 -1.40 -6.60 -3.16
N GLY A 29 -2.18 -5.60 -2.74
CA GLY A 29 -1.92 -4.78 -1.57
C GLY A 29 -2.03 -5.51 -0.24
N LYS A 30 -2.65 -6.69 -0.21
CA LYS A 30 -2.76 -7.56 0.97
C LYS A 30 -1.66 -8.63 1.02
N SER A 31 -0.82 -8.73 0.00
CA SER A 31 0.28 -9.70 -0.03
C SER A 31 1.60 -9.05 0.38
N ILE A 32 2.09 -9.36 1.57
CA ILE A 32 3.41 -8.89 2.05
C ILE A 32 4.54 -9.22 1.08
N MET A 33 4.49 -10.39 0.45
CA MET A 33 5.49 -10.82 -0.51
C MET A 33 5.49 -9.90 -1.74
N GLN A 34 4.32 -9.67 -2.36
CA GLN A 34 4.24 -8.82 -3.54
C GLN A 34 4.48 -7.34 -3.23
N MET A 35 4.01 -6.86 -2.09
CA MET A 35 4.27 -5.48 -1.63
C MET A 35 5.76 -5.23 -1.37
N THR A 36 6.49 -6.22 -0.85
CA THR A 36 7.94 -6.12 -0.68
C THR A 36 8.66 -6.14 -2.04
N MET A 37 8.16 -6.90 -3.01
CA MET A 37 8.70 -6.97 -4.38
C MET A 37 8.43 -5.73 -5.22
N LEU A 38 7.38 -4.95 -4.91
CA LEU A 38 7.08 -3.70 -5.61
C LEU A 38 8.23 -2.67 -5.50
N ALA A 39 9.14 -2.85 -4.52
CA ALA A 39 10.39 -2.10 -4.36
C ALA A 39 10.22 -0.57 -4.51
N ALA A 40 9.08 -0.07 -4.08
CA ALA A 40 8.75 1.35 -4.18
C ALA A 40 9.57 2.12 -3.15
N THR A 41 10.55 2.89 -3.64
CA THR A 41 11.37 3.78 -2.82
C THR A 41 10.64 5.10 -2.56
N HIS A 42 11.09 5.83 -1.54
CA HIS A 42 10.57 7.16 -1.25
C HIS A 42 10.56 8.07 -2.51
N GLY A 43 9.43 8.74 -2.76
CA GLY A 43 9.21 9.57 -3.95
C GLY A 43 8.60 8.84 -5.15
N THR A 44 8.43 7.51 -5.07
CA THR A 44 7.72 6.74 -6.10
C THR A 44 6.22 7.02 -6.05
N LYS A 45 5.62 7.32 -7.21
CA LYS A 45 4.15 7.46 -7.30
C LYS A 45 3.50 6.09 -7.31
N LEU A 46 2.72 5.81 -6.27
CA LEU A 46 1.87 4.63 -6.19
C LEU A 46 0.45 4.97 -6.64
N LYS A 47 -0.16 4.06 -7.40
CA LYS A 47 -1.60 4.08 -7.67
C LYS A 47 -2.23 2.95 -6.88
N ILE A 48 -3.17 3.31 -6.03
CA ILE A 48 -3.95 2.38 -5.20
C ILE A 48 -5.33 2.27 -5.83
N LYS A 49 -5.81 1.05 -6.02
CA LYS A 49 -7.15 0.74 -6.48
C LYS A 49 -7.80 -0.20 -5.47
N ALA A 50 -9.01 0.11 -5.05
CA ALA A 50 -9.82 -0.79 -4.25
C ALA A 50 -11.13 -1.11 -4.99
N GLN A 51 -11.63 -2.33 -4.83
CA GLN A 51 -12.91 -2.75 -5.37
C GLN A 51 -13.65 -3.63 -4.36
N GLY A 52 -14.84 -3.19 -3.95
CA GLY A 52 -15.62 -3.87 -2.92
C GLY A 52 -16.47 -2.90 -2.11
N PRO A 53 -17.14 -3.40 -1.06
CA PRO A 53 -18.14 -2.65 -0.30
C PRO A 53 -17.55 -1.51 0.55
N ASP A 54 -16.26 -1.58 0.88
CA ASP A 54 -15.52 -0.61 1.70
C ASP A 54 -14.36 0.03 0.91
N ALA A 55 -14.45 0.05 -0.42
CA ALA A 55 -13.36 0.48 -1.31
C ALA A 55 -12.93 1.93 -1.07
N ASP A 56 -13.88 2.85 -0.91
CA ASP A 56 -13.59 4.26 -0.63
C ASP A 56 -12.84 4.43 0.70
N GLN A 57 -13.29 3.71 1.74
CA GLN A 57 -12.65 3.74 3.06
C GLN A 57 -11.23 3.16 3.01
N ALA A 58 -11.04 2.07 2.27
CA ALA A 58 -9.74 1.44 2.07
C ALA A 58 -8.75 2.38 1.38
N VAL A 59 -9.16 3.05 0.31
CA VAL A 59 -8.30 4.00 -0.42
C VAL A 59 -7.91 5.18 0.47
N VAL A 60 -8.85 5.74 1.22
CA VAL A 60 -8.58 6.86 2.14
C VAL A 60 -7.57 6.46 3.21
N ALA A 61 -7.81 5.34 3.91
CA ALA A 61 -6.93 4.87 4.98
C ALA A 61 -5.51 4.55 4.47
N LEU A 62 -5.40 3.88 3.32
CA LEU A 62 -4.10 3.54 2.73
C LEU A 62 -3.37 4.77 2.19
N ARG A 63 -4.09 5.74 1.62
CA ARG A 63 -3.51 7.02 1.21
C ARG A 63 -2.94 7.77 2.40
N GLU A 64 -3.70 7.91 3.49
CA GLU A 64 -3.24 8.56 4.71
C GLU A 64 -2.01 7.87 5.30
N LEU A 65 -2.01 6.54 5.32
CA LEU A 65 -0.86 5.76 5.77
C LEU A 65 0.41 6.09 4.96
N VAL A 66 0.28 6.33 3.65
CA VAL A 66 1.42 6.61 2.75
C VAL A 66 1.82 8.08 2.72
N GLU A 67 0.88 9.02 2.89
CA GLU A 67 1.16 10.47 2.87
C GLU A 67 1.63 10.99 4.23
N VAL A 68 1.01 10.53 5.33
CA VAL A 68 1.29 11.03 6.69
C VAL A 68 2.55 10.40 7.25
N ARG A 69 2.76 9.10 7.01
CA ARG A 69 4.06 8.47 7.27
C ARG A 69 4.86 8.63 6.00
N GLN A 70 5.64 9.71 5.91
CA GLN A 70 6.84 9.68 5.07
C GLN A 70 7.50 8.32 5.37
N PHE A 71 7.60 7.45 4.35
CA PHE A 71 8.29 6.18 4.46
C PHE A 71 9.74 6.51 4.79
N ASP A 72 10.02 6.71 6.07
CA ASP A 72 11.31 7.14 6.55
C ASP A 72 12.22 5.91 6.45
N GLU A 73 12.88 5.77 5.30
CA GLU A 73 14.06 4.92 5.13
C GLU A 73 15.30 5.60 5.74
N GLY A 74 15.11 6.30 6.86
CA GLY A 74 16.13 7.02 7.61
C GLY A 74 16.19 6.55 9.06
N GLN A 75 17.30 5.88 9.37
CA GLN A 75 17.95 5.77 10.69
C GLN A 75 17.58 4.58 11.59
N ALA A 76 18.28 3.47 11.36
CA ALA A 76 19.33 3.01 12.27
C ALA A 76 20.36 2.17 11.50
#